data_AF-C1FHG6-F1
#
_entry.id   AF-C1FHG6-F1
#
_cell.length_a   1.000
_cell.length_b   1.000
_cell.length_c   1.000
_cell.angle_alpha   90.00
_cell.angle_beta   90.00
_cell.angle_gamma   90.00
#
_symmetry.space_group_name_H-M   'P 1'
#
loop_
_entity.id
_entity.type
_entity.pdbx_description
1 polymer ?
#
loop_
_entity_poly.entity_id
_entity_poly.type
_entity_poly.pdbx_seq_one_letter_code
_entity_poly.pdbx_strand_id
1 'polypeptide(L)'
;MQSGESIYNLIPQPVVAPERPPMHRSKYPGDVDPATFEFGDRVRKGTGTFGRSPGTIKPKTDAFLKRTSVDKLPSPASTMTRTKVKKLPPVPKRDEAPAMGLVSDKNFVKTNALEAMLAKPPKKEAPLLATQKKDYGKVPKYLHTIKSQIAAEKEMIAEFQRQQEEAATQSIRPMSEDERDELLYDMKVKWGKLNEAYGKLSFTLDVPSHMRRKEELEAEMTQLEKDIKTLQGRQVVVVDERRV
;
A
#
# COMPACT_ATOMS: atom_id res chain seq x y z
N MET A 1 41.53 53.58 7.18
CA MET A 1 40.49 52.55 7.29
C MET A 1 39.23 53.14 6.66
N GLN A 2 38.95 52.81 5.40
CA GLN A 2 37.72 53.26 4.75
C GLN A 2 36.58 52.40 5.30
N SER A 3 35.67 53.03 6.03
CA SER A 3 34.47 52.44 6.60
C SER A 3 33.68 51.71 5.51
N GLY A 4 33.51 50.40 5.67
CA GLY A 4 32.81 49.51 4.73
C GLY A 4 31.29 49.69 4.70
N GLU A 5 30.80 50.90 4.96
CA GLU A 5 29.39 51.24 5.03
C GLU A 5 29.03 52.09 3.80
N SER A 6 28.07 51.60 3.01
CA SER A 6 27.59 52.27 1.81
C SER A 6 26.13 52.64 1.99
N ILE A 7 25.79 53.92 1.75
CA ILE A 7 24.42 54.43 1.86
C ILE A 7 23.45 53.68 0.94
N TYR A 8 23.96 53.07 -0.14
CA TYR A 8 23.18 52.28 -1.09
C TYR A 8 22.79 50.89 -0.55
N ASN A 9 23.38 50.44 0.56
CA ASN A 9 23.07 49.18 1.23
C ASN A 9 22.17 49.36 2.48
N LEU A 10 21.65 50.58 2.71
CA LEU A 10 20.83 50.90 3.89
C LEU A 10 19.46 50.22 3.85
N ILE A 11 18.90 50.02 2.65
CA ILE A 11 17.65 49.30 2.44
C ILE A 11 18.00 47.92 1.86
N PRO A 12 17.75 46.81 2.57
CA PRO A 12 18.00 45.49 2.03
C PRO A 12 17.17 45.28 0.77
N GLN A 13 17.80 44.79 -0.30
CA GLN A 13 17.06 44.49 -1.53
C GLN A 13 16.05 43.37 -1.25
N PRO A 14 14.81 43.49 -1.77
CA PRO A 14 13.80 42.47 -1.57
C PRO A 14 14.28 41.17 -2.21
N VAL A 15 14.52 40.15 -1.38
CA VAL A 15 14.90 38.81 -1.86
C VAL A 15 13.67 38.21 -2.55
N VAL A 16 13.75 38.06 -3.87
CA VAL A 16 12.68 37.42 -4.66
C VAL A 16 12.62 35.94 -4.28
N ALA A 17 11.52 35.52 -3.64
CA ALA A 17 11.31 34.12 -3.31
C ALA A 17 11.22 33.30 -4.61
N PRO A 18 12.05 32.26 -4.82
CA PRO A 18 11.98 31.46 -6.03
C PRO A 18 10.65 30.68 -6.08
N GLU A 19 9.99 30.70 -7.23
CA GLU A 19 8.77 29.91 -7.45
C GLU A 19 9.07 28.42 -7.41
N ARG A 20 8.25 27.65 -6.68
CA ARG A 20 8.43 26.19 -6.59
C ARG A 20 8.05 25.56 -7.94
N PRO A 21 8.88 24.66 -8.50
CA PRO A 21 8.54 24.00 -9.75
C PRO A 21 7.25 23.19 -9.60
N PRO A 22 6.48 22.99 -10.69
CA PRO A 22 5.29 22.18 -10.66
C PRO A 22 5.62 20.74 -10.24
N MET A 23 4.68 20.12 -9.52
CA MET A 23 4.84 18.74 -9.07
C MET A 23 4.97 17.78 -10.27
N HIS A 24 5.96 16.89 -10.23
CA HIS A 24 6.18 15.89 -11.26
C HIS A 24 4.94 14.98 -11.43
N ARG A 25 4.43 14.85 -12.66
CA ARG A 25 3.38 13.91 -13.02
C ARG A 25 3.98 12.76 -13.82
N SER A 26 3.75 11.53 -13.39
CA SER A 26 4.26 10.35 -14.08
C SER A 26 3.63 10.20 -15.48
N LYS A 27 4.33 9.49 -16.36
CA LYS A 27 3.81 9.12 -17.69
C LYS A 27 2.65 8.11 -17.61
N TYR A 28 2.48 7.46 -16.46
CA TYR A 28 1.51 6.38 -16.28
C TYR A 28 0.18 6.94 -15.79
N PRO A 29 -0.95 6.53 -16.41
CA PRO A 29 -2.27 6.97 -15.97
C PRO A 29 -2.59 6.41 -14.58
N GLY A 30 -3.25 7.21 -13.75
CA GLY A 30 -3.68 6.79 -12.41
C GLY A 30 -5.02 6.04 -12.38
N ASP A 31 -5.95 6.39 -13.29
CA ASP A 31 -7.19 5.61 -13.49
C ASP A 31 -6.92 4.54 -14.56
N VAL A 32 -7.21 3.28 -14.22
CA VAL A 32 -6.93 2.11 -15.06
C VAL A 32 -8.22 1.35 -15.29
N ASP A 33 -8.47 0.97 -16.54
CA ASP A 33 -9.63 0.16 -16.91
C ASP A 33 -9.56 -1.22 -16.22
N PRO A 34 -10.62 -1.67 -15.49
CA PRO A 34 -10.63 -2.98 -14.85
C PRO A 34 -10.39 -4.14 -15.82
N ALA A 35 -10.66 -3.98 -17.13
CA ALA A 35 -10.39 -5.00 -18.13
C ALA A 35 -8.90 -5.36 -18.29
N THR A 36 -8.01 -4.47 -17.83
CA THR A 36 -6.54 -4.60 -17.88
C THR A 36 -6.02 -5.60 -16.86
N PHE A 37 -6.74 -5.83 -15.76
CA PHE A 37 -6.33 -6.73 -14.70
C PHE A 37 -6.84 -8.16 -14.94
N GLU A 38 -6.09 -9.17 -14.47
CA GLU A 38 -6.47 -10.59 -14.58
C GLU A 38 -7.59 -10.97 -13.62
N PHE A 39 -7.69 -10.25 -12.51
CA PHE A 39 -8.66 -10.51 -11.45
C PHE A 39 -9.66 -9.35 -11.33
N GLY A 40 -10.96 -9.67 -11.36
CA GLY A 40 -12.06 -8.71 -11.18
C GLY A 40 -13.10 -8.73 -12.30
N ASP A 41 -14.19 -7.97 -12.13
CA ASP A 41 -15.17 -7.75 -13.21
C ASP A 41 -14.61 -6.77 -14.23
N ARG A 42 -14.54 -7.21 -15.49
CA ARG A 42 -13.87 -6.51 -16.58
C ARG A 42 -14.73 -5.42 -17.22
N VAL A 43 -15.96 -5.23 -16.74
CA VAL A 43 -16.95 -4.34 -17.36
C VAL A 43 -17.36 -3.23 -16.41
N ARG A 44 -17.17 -1.97 -16.82
CA ARG A 44 -17.73 -0.80 -16.12
C ARG A 44 -19.22 -0.64 -16.49
N LYS A 45 -20.13 -0.93 -15.56
CA LYS A 45 -21.59 -0.74 -15.71
C LYS A 45 -22.08 0.41 -14.82
N GLY A 46 -22.91 1.30 -15.36
CA GLY A 46 -23.44 2.44 -14.61
C GLY A 46 -24.34 2.05 -13.42
N THR A 47 -25.25 1.08 -13.60
CA THR A 47 -26.15 0.56 -12.55
C THR A 47 -26.20 -0.96 -12.60
N GLY A 48 -25.05 -1.62 -12.45
CA GLY A 48 -24.93 -3.08 -12.56
C GLY A 48 -25.54 -3.85 -11.38
N THR A 49 -25.23 -3.44 -10.15
CA THR A 49 -25.54 -4.22 -8.93
C THR A 49 -26.91 -3.91 -8.33
N PHE A 50 -27.25 -2.63 -8.18
CA PHE A 50 -28.44 -2.18 -7.44
C PHE A 50 -29.55 -1.59 -8.32
N GLY A 51 -29.38 -1.64 -9.66
CA GLY A 51 -30.35 -1.05 -10.59
C GLY A 51 -30.51 0.47 -10.42
N ARG A 52 -31.61 1.01 -10.95
CA ARG A 52 -31.95 2.44 -10.85
C ARG A 52 -32.88 2.66 -9.65
N SER A 53 -32.88 3.88 -9.10
CA SER A 53 -33.74 4.24 -7.98
C SER A 53 -35.24 4.03 -8.30
N PRO A 54 -36.05 3.60 -7.32
CA PRO A 54 -37.50 3.51 -7.47
C PRO A 54 -38.08 4.86 -7.94
N GLY A 55 -38.78 4.85 -9.08
CA GLY A 55 -39.38 6.05 -9.68
C GLY A 55 -38.64 6.65 -10.88
N THR A 56 -37.40 6.22 -11.17
CA THR A 56 -36.71 6.58 -12.42
C THR A 56 -37.30 5.84 -13.63
N ILE A 57 -37.74 4.59 -13.41
CA ILE A 57 -38.38 3.74 -14.43
C ILE A 57 -39.89 3.96 -14.32
N LYS A 58 -40.40 4.99 -14.99
CA LYS A 58 -41.84 5.23 -15.15
C LYS A 58 -42.17 5.13 -16.64
N PRO A 59 -43.32 4.54 -17.01
CA PRO A 59 -43.76 4.53 -18.40
C PRO A 59 -43.94 5.98 -18.86
N LYS A 60 -43.14 6.40 -19.85
CA LYS A 60 -43.29 7.69 -20.52
C LYS A 60 -44.01 7.45 -21.84
N THR A 61 -45.08 8.21 -22.09
CA THR A 61 -45.88 8.13 -23.32
C THR A 61 -45.06 8.39 -24.58
N ASP A 62 -43.99 9.17 -24.47
CA ASP A 62 -43.17 9.61 -25.59
C ASP A 62 -42.01 8.65 -25.92
N ALA A 63 -41.70 7.72 -25.01
CA ALA A 63 -40.56 6.81 -25.09
C ALA A 63 -40.99 5.39 -25.53
N PHE A 64 -41.66 5.29 -26.68
CA PHE A 64 -42.06 4.02 -27.29
C PHE A 64 -41.11 3.58 -28.41
N LEU A 65 -40.98 2.28 -28.63
CA LEU A 65 -40.14 1.72 -29.69
C LEU A 65 -40.70 2.06 -31.07
N LYS A 66 -39.85 2.59 -31.96
CA LYS A 66 -40.18 2.86 -33.36
C LYS A 66 -39.59 1.77 -34.26
N ARG A 67 -40.26 1.48 -35.39
CA ARG A 67 -39.96 0.40 -36.34
C ARG A 67 -38.48 0.28 -36.78
N THR A 68 -37.72 1.37 -36.77
CA THR A 68 -36.31 1.43 -37.24
C THR A 68 -35.34 1.96 -36.17
N SER A 69 -35.71 1.85 -34.89
CA SER A 69 -34.94 2.44 -33.79
C SER A 69 -33.67 1.66 -33.40
N VAL A 70 -33.61 0.35 -33.64
CA VAL A 70 -32.55 -0.54 -33.11
C VAL A 70 -31.50 -0.90 -34.16
N ASP A 71 -31.88 -0.99 -35.44
CA ASP A 71 -31.01 -1.56 -36.47
C ASP A 71 -30.53 -0.49 -37.46
N LYS A 72 -29.41 0.16 -37.15
CA LYS A 72 -28.70 1.03 -38.11
C LYS A 72 -27.28 0.51 -38.30
N LEU A 73 -27.04 -0.12 -39.45
CA LEU A 73 -25.69 -0.46 -39.88
C LEU A 73 -24.97 0.81 -40.37
N PRO A 74 -23.66 0.96 -40.09
CA PRO A 74 -22.88 2.05 -40.65
C PRO A 74 -22.77 1.90 -42.18
N SER A 75 -22.67 3.03 -42.89
CA SER A 75 -22.52 3.04 -44.36
C SER A 75 -21.23 2.31 -44.81
N PRO A 76 -21.24 1.60 -45.95
CA PRO A 76 -20.11 0.79 -46.41
C PRO A 76 -18.85 1.58 -46.81
N ALA A 77 -18.90 2.92 -46.83
CA ALA A 77 -17.78 3.80 -47.19
C ALA A 77 -16.73 3.96 -46.08
N SER A 78 -16.79 3.17 -44.99
CA SER A 78 -15.75 3.19 -43.96
C SER A 78 -14.48 2.51 -44.51
N THR A 79 -13.64 3.30 -45.17
CA THR A 79 -12.28 2.89 -45.52
C THR A 79 -11.60 2.39 -44.25
N MET A 80 -11.32 1.09 -44.18
CA MET A 80 -10.64 0.52 -43.02
C MET A 80 -9.34 1.30 -42.80
N THR A 81 -9.20 1.96 -41.66
CA THR A 81 -8.04 2.82 -41.35
C THR A 81 -6.73 2.03 -41.27
N ARG A 82 -6.83 0.71 -41.07
CA ARG A 82 -5.69 -0.20 -41.00
C ARG A 82 -5.67 -1.14 -42.20
N THR A 83 -4.81 -0.85 -43.16
CA THR A 83 -4.55 -1.75 -44.30
C THR A 83 -3.76 -2.98 -43.83
N LYS A 84 -4.12 -4.16 -44.36
CA LYS A 84 -3.37 -5.39 -44.09
C LYS A 84 -2.14 -5.41 -44.98
N VAL A 85 -0.95 -5.44 -44.37
CA VAL A 85 0.30 -5.60 -45.10
C VAL A 85 0.37 -7.02 -45.68
N LYS A 86 0.57 -7.12 -47.00
CA LYS A 86 0.80 -8.41 -47.68
C LYS A 86 2.25 -8.83 -47.42
N LYS A 87 2.45 -9.84 -46.56
CA LYS A 87 3.78 -10.35 -46.20
C LYS A 87 4.39 -11.27 -47.26
N LEU A 88 3.55 -11.95 -48.05
CA LEU A 88 4.02 -12.82 -49.12
C LEU A 88 4.06 -12.06 -50.43
N PRO A 89 5.10 -12.30 -51.28
CA PRO A 89 5.09 -11.81 -52.64
C PRO A 89 3.89 -12.38 -53.40
N PRO A 90 3.40 -11.69 -54.44
CA PRO A 90 2.36 -12.23 -55.30
C PRO A 90 2.83 -13.54 -55.94
N VAL A 91 1.89 -14.44 -56.21
CA VAL A 91 2.17 -15.68 -56.94
C VAL A 91 2.72 -15.32 -58.33
N PRO A 92 3.77 -15.99 -58.82
CA PRO A 92 4.29 -15.77 -60.18
C PRO A 92 3.18 -15.88 -61.22
N LYS A 93 3.22 -15.01 -62.22
CA LYS A 93 2.22 -15.03 -63.30
C LYS A 93 2.51 -16.19 -64.25
N ARG A 94 1.48 -16.63 -64.98
CA ARG A 94 1.61 -17.72 -65.99
C ARG A 94 2.70 -17.44 -67.04
N ASP A 95 2.89 -16.16 -67.39
CA ASP A 95 3.85 -15.74 -68.42
C ASP A 95 5.27 -15.48 -67.87
N GLU A 96 5.48 -15.57 -66.56
CA GLU A 96 6.77 -15.38 -65.91
C GLU A 96 7.49 -16.74 -65.83
N ALA A 97 8.49 -16.94 -66.69
CA ALA A 97 9.28 -18.16 -66.67
C ALA A 97 10.10 -18.22 -65.36
N PRO A 98 10.12 -19.36 -64.65
CA PRO A 98 10.97 -19.52 -63.47
C PRO A 98 12.44 -19.35 -63.89
N ALA A 99 13.32 -19.04 -62.92
CA ALA A 99 14.76 -19.03 -63.15
C ALA A 99 15.24 -20.46 -63.47
N MET A 100 15.14 -20.84 -64.74
CA MET A 100 15.52 -22.14 -65.27
C MET A 100 17.04 -22.19 -65.44
N GLY A 101 17.67 -23.27 -65.00
CA GLY A 101 19.10 -23.48 -65.20
C GLY A 101 20.02 -22.93 -64.11
N LEU A 102 19.55 -22.75 -62.87
CA LEU A 102 20.47 -22.69 -61.71
C LEU A 102 21.13 -24.06 -61.53
N VAL A 103 22.12 -24.35 -62.37
CA VAL A 103 23.06 -25.45 -62.19
C VAL A 103 24.35 -24.83 -61.69
N SER A 104 24.80 -25.26 -60.52
CA SER A 104 26.15 -24.91 -60.06
C SER A 104 27.12 -25.89 -60.72
N ASP A 105 28.26 -25.41 -61.24
CA ASP A 105 29.39 -26.24 -61.68
C ASP A 105 30.10 -26.97 -60.52
N LYS A 106 29.47 -27.02 -59.35
CA LYS A 106 29.98 -27.64 -58.13
C LYS A 106 29.96 -29.16 -58.30
N ASN A 107 31.14 -29.77 -58.20
CA ASN A 107 31.26 -31.21 -58.16
C ASN A 107 30.91 -31.73 -56.76
N PHE A 108 29.65 -32.15 -56.60
CA PHE A 108 29.13 -32.64 -55.31
C PHE A 108 29.89 -33.86 -54.75
N VAL A 109 30.47 -34.71 -55.62
CA VAL A 109 31.27 -35.87 -55.17
C VAL A 109 32.54 -35.41 -54.46
N LYS A 110 33.27 -34.46 -55.07
CA LYS A 110 34.50 -33.91 -54.49
C LYS A 110 34.20 -33.08 -53.24
N THR A 111 33.13 -32.29 -53.24
CA THR A 111 32.82 -31.41 -52.11
C THR A 111 32.32 -32.17 -50.90
N ASN A 112 31.49 -33.20 -51.09
CA ASN A 112 31.02 -34.04 -49.99
C ASN A 112 32.18 -34.85 -49.38
N ALA A 113 33.11 -35.33 -50.22
CA ALA A 113 34.32 -36.00 -49.75
C ALA A 113 35.21 -35.08 -48.90
N LEU A 114 35.45 -33.85 -49.37
CA LEU A 114 36.21 -32.85 -48.61
C LEU A 114 35.49 -32.42 -47.33
N GLU A 115 34.16 -32.25 -47.37
CA GLU A 115 33.36 -31.91 -46.20
C GLU A 115 33.44 -33.01 -45.14
N ALA A 116 33.34 -34.28 -45.52
CA ALA A 116 33.49 -35.41 -44.60
C ALA A 116 34.92 -35.52 -44.03
N MET A 117 35.95 -35.24 -44.86
CA MET A 117 37.35 -35.24 -44.41
C MET A 117 37.68 -34.09 -43.44
N LEU A 118 37.11 -32.91 -43.67
CA LEU A 118 37.32 -31.71 -42.85
C LEU A 118 36.40 -31.65 -41.63
N ALA A 119 35.33 -32.46 -41.61
CA ALA A 119 34.40 -32.53 -40.50
C ALA A 119 35.14 -32.96 -39.22
N LYS A 120 35.07 -32.11 -38.20
CA LYS A 120 35.58 -32.47 -36.88
C LYS A 120 34.69 -33.57 -36.30
N PRO A 121 35.27 -34.60 -35.66
CA PRO A 121 34.48 -35.65 -35.03
C PRO A 121 33.58 -35.06 -33.95
N PRO A 122 32.36 -35.60 -33.74
CA PRO A 122 31.48 -35.12 -32.69
C PRO A 122 32.16 -35.27 -31.32
N LYS A 123 32.23 -34.16 -30.58
CA LYS A 123 32.85 -34.15 -29.25
C LYS A 123 31.95 -34.90 -28.27
N LYS A 124 32.37 -36.09 -27.85
CA LYS A 124 31.74 -36.82 -26.74
C LYS A 124 32.14 -36.13 -25.45
N GLU A 125 31.22 -35.38 -24.83
CA GLU A 125 31.48 -34.79 -23.53
C GLU A 125 31.44 -35.89 -22.47
N ALA A 126 32.53 -36.03 -21.72
CA ALA A 126 32.54 -36.89 -20.54
C ALA A 126 31.55 -36.32 -19.50
N PRO A 127 30.89 -37.18 -18.70
CA PRO A 127 29.97 -36.71 -17.68
C PRO A 127 30.68 -35.76 -16.71
N LEU A 128 30.12 -34.57 -16.50
CA LEU A 128 30.69 -33.57 -15.61
C LEU A 128 30.70 -34.09 -14.17
N LEU A 129 31.89 -34.31 -13.62
CA LEU A 129 32.04 -34.67 -12.21
C LEU A 129 31.78 -33.44 -11.34
N ALA A 130 30.86 -33.56 -10.38
CA ALA A 130 30.53 -32.46 -9.46
C ALA A 130 31.74 -31.97 -8.64
N THR A 131 32.74 -32.83 -8.45
CA THR A 131 34.02 -32.54 -7.78
C THR A 131 34.93 -31.59 -8.58
N GLN A 132 34.75 -31.50 -9.90
CA GLN A 132 35.60 -30.68 -10.78
C GLN A 132 35.13 -29.22 -10.88
N LYS A 133 34.16 -28.79 -10.06
CA LYS A 133 33.75 -27.40 -9.99
C LYS A 133 34.89 -26.53 -9.43
N LYS A 134 35.21 -25.42 -10.10
CA LYS A 134 36.28 -24.48 -9.72
C LYS A 134 36.09 -23.85 -8.33
N ASP A 135 34.83 -23.81 -7.88
CA ASP A 135 34.41 -23.24 -6.60
C ASP A 135 33.97 -24.32 -5.59
N TYR A 136 34.31 -25.59 -5.86
CA TYR A 136 34.08 -26.66 -4.91
C TYR A 136 34.84 -26.37 -3.61
N GLY A 137 34.16 -26.46 -2.47
CA GLY A 137 34.71 -26.13 -1.16
C GLY A 137 34.88 -24.64 -0.85
N LYS A 138 34.51 -23.73 -1.77
CA LYS A 138 34.52 -22.28 -1.52
C LYS A 138 33.12 -21.78 -1.19
N VAL A 139 33.04 -20.83 -0.26
CA VAL A 139 31.79 -20.13 0.05
C VAL A 139 31.44 -19.18 -1.10
N PRO A 140 30.24 -19.29 -1.69
CA PRO A 140 29.80 -18.39 -2.74
C PRO A 140 29.76 -16.92 -2.30
N LYS A 141 30.21 -16.01 -3.18
CA LYS A 141 30.31 -14.56 -2.89
C LYS A 141 29.01 -13.93 -2.40
N TYR A 142 27.87 -14.36 -2.94
CA TYR A 142 26.55 -13.83 -2.58
C TYR A 142 26.16 -14.10 -1.12
N LEU A 143 26.74 -15.12 -0.46
CA LEU A 143 26.46 -15.36 0.95
C LEU A 143 27.07 -14.29 1.85
N HIS A 144 28.19 -13.68 1.45
CA HIS A 144 28.79 -12.56 2.19
C HIS A 144 27.93 -11.31 2.10
N THR A 145 27.36 -11.02 0.93
CA THR A 145 26.46 -9.88 0.74
C THR A 145 25.17 -10.05 1.54
N ILE A 146 24.58 -11.26 1.53
CA ILE A 146 23.38 -11.56 2.32
C ILE A 146 23.67 -11.45 3.83
N LYS A 147 24.80 -11.98 4.31
CA LYS A 147 25.17 -11.84 5.73
C LYS A 147 25.33 -10.38 6.15
N SER A 148 25.95 -9.55 5.31
CA SER A 148 26.07 -8.11 5.56
C SER A 148 24.71 -7.41 5.61
N GLN A 149 23.79 -7.77 4.72
CA GLN A 149 22.42 -7.21 4.70
C GLN A 149 21.64 -7.60 5.97
N ILE A 150 21.67 -8.89 6.34
CA ILE A 150 21.00 -9.38 7.55
C ILE A 150 21.58 -8.71 8.80
N ALA A 151 22.89 -8.48 8.86
CA ALA A 151 23.51 -7.80 9.99
C ALA A 151 23.03 -6.36 10.12
N ALA A 152 23.01 -5.61 9.01
CA ALA A 152 22.52 -4.23 8.99
C ALA A 152 21.02 -4.13 9.33
N GLU A 153 20.20 -5.06 8.83
CA GLU A 153 18.77 -5.11 9.13
C GLU A 153 18.51 -5.40 10.62
N LYS A 154 19.27 -6.33 11.21
CA LYS A 154 19.17 -6.63 12.64
C LYS A 154 19.54 -5.44 13.52
N GLU A 155 20.55 -4.67 13.13
CA GLU A 155 20.94 -3.45 13.84
C GLU A 155 19.82 -2.41 13.79
N MET A 156 19.25 -2.17 12.61
CA MET A 156 18.10 -1.26 12.45
C MET A 156 16.88 -1.68 13.28
N ILE A 157 16.55 -2.98 13.28
CA ILE A 157 15.45 -3.52 14.09
C ILE A 157 15.72 -3.32 15.58
N ALA A 158 16.95 -3.58 16.04
CA ALA A 158 17.33 -3.41 17.44
C ALA A 158 17.24 -1.94 17.88
N GLU A 159 17.67 -0.99 17.04
CA GLU A 159 17.54 0.44 17.32
C GLU A 159 16.07 0.87 17.41
N PHE A 160 15.22 0.39 16.49
CA PHE A 160 13.80 0.70 16.50
C PHE A 160 13.10 0.13 17.73
N GLN A 161 13.42 -1.11 18.12
CA GLN A 161 12.90 -1.71 19.35
C GLN A 161 13.35 -0.93 20.58
N ARG A 162 14.62 -0.53 20.66
CA ARG A 162 15.14 0.27 21.77
C ARG A 162 14.42 1.61 21.89
N GLN A 163 14.18 2.30 20.78
CA GLN A 163 13.42 3.55 20.77
C GLN A 163 11.97 3.37 21.24
N GLN A 164 11.31 2.26 20.86
CA GLN A 164 9.97 1.97 21.35
C GLN A 164 9.96 1.66 22.85
N GLU A 165 10.93 0.90 23.35
CA GLU A 165 11.08 0.61 24.78
C GLU A 165 11.37 1.89 25.58
N GLU A 166 12.26 2.75 25.08
CA GLU A 166 12.55 4.08 25.66
C GLU A 166 11.29 4.97 25.66
N ALA A 167 10.49 4.98 24.59
CA ALA A 167 9.24 5.74 24.52
C ALA A 167 8.14 5.18 25.44
N ALA A 168 8.03 3.85 25.55
CA ALA A 168 7.07 3.19 26.42
C ALA A 168 7.43 3.32 27.90
N THR A 169 8.72 3.32 28.24
CA THR A 169 9.18 3.56 29.61
C THR A 169 9.04 5.03 30.01
N GLN A 170 9.14 5.97 29.07
CA GLN A 170 8.89 7.39 29.36
C GLN A 170 7.42 7.71 29.68
N SER A 171 6.46 6.95 29.15
CA SER A 171 5.03 7.18 29.43
C SER A 171 4.51 6.48 30.69
N ILE A 172 5.32 5.60 31.28
CA ILE A 172 4.93 4.74 32.41
C ILE A 172 5.80 5.09 33.62
N ARG A 173 5.23 5.78 34.62
CA ARG A 173 5.95 6.08 35.88
C ARG A 173 5.32 5.36 37.07
N PRO A 174 6.13 4.82 38.01
CA PRO A 174 5.59 4.35 39.29
C PRO A 174 5.06 5.54 40.10
N MET A 175 3.87 5.42 40.68
CA MET A 175 3.32 6.43 41.61
C MET A 175 4.13 6.37 42.92
N SER A 176 4.49 7.54 43.47
CA SER A 176 5.14 7.59 44.79
C SER A 176 4.16 7.22 45.91
N GLU A 177 4.67 6.73 47.04
CA GLU A 177 3.80 6.35 48.17
C GLU A 177 3.08 7.57 48.77
N ASP A 178 3.74 8.73 48.81
CA ASP A 178 3.14 9.98 49.30
C ASP A 178 1.96 10.44 48.45
N GLU A 179 2.14 10.46 47.11
CA GLU A 179 1.09 10.80 46.15
C GLU A 179 -0.09 9.81 46.21
N ARG A 180 0.21 8.52 46.39
CA ARG A 180 -0.80 7.47 46.55
C ARG A 180 -1.62 7.70 47.81
N ASP A 181 -0.96 8.00 48.93
CA ASP A 181 -1.62 8.15 50.23
C ASP A 181 -2.47 9.44 50.27
N GLU A 182 -2.01 10.53 49.64
CA GLU A 182 -2.78 11.76 49.42
C GLU A 182 -4.06 11.49 48.59
N LEU A 183 -3.92 10.82 47.44
CA LEU A 183 -5.06 10.47 46.59
C LEU A 183 -6.06 9.56 47.31
N LEU A 184 -5.56 8.59 48.07
CA LEU A 184 -6.39 7.67 48.84
C LEU A 184 -7.15 8.40 49.96
N TYR A 185 -6.51 9.38 50.61
CA TYR A 185 -7.17 10.26 51.58
C TYR A 185 -8.32 11.02 50.91
N ASP A 186 -8.07 11.67 49.78
CA ASP A 186 -9.09 12.44 49.03
C ASP A 186 -10.27 11.56 48.59
N MET A 187 -9.99 10.34 48.11
CA MET A 187 -11.04 9.39 47.73
C MET A 187 -11.88 8.95 48.93
N LYS A 188 -11.26 8.71 50.10
CA LYS A 188 -12.00 8.40 51.35
C LYS A 188 -12.84 9.57 51.83
N VAL A 189 -12.34 10.80 51.73
CA VAL A 189 -13.10 12.01 52.07
C VAL A 189 -14.30 12.15 51.13
N LYS A 190 -14.13 11.91 49.83
CA LYS A 190 -15.22 11.92 48.85
C LYS A 190 -16.27 10.84 49.14
N TRP A 191 -15.83 9.62 49.44
CA TRP A 191 -16.71 8.52 49.84
C TRP A 191 -17.52 8.88 51.10
N GLY A 192 -16.88 9.47 52.11
CA GLY A 192 -17.54 9.93 53.34
C GLY A 192 -18.65 10.95 53.07
N LYS A 193 -18.40 11.93 52.19
CA LYS A 193 -19.41 12.93 51.79
C LYS A 193 -20.59 12.31 51.05
N LEU A 194 -20.34 11.37 50.14
CA LEU A 194 -21.40 10.66 49.42
C LEU A 194 -22.22 9.75 50.34
N ASN A 195 -21.56 9.04 51.25
CA ASN A 195 -22.23 8.19 52.23
C ASN A 195 -23.08 9.01 53.23
N GLU A 196 -22.60 10.19 53.65
CA GLU A 196 -23.39 11.13 54.44
C GLU A 196 -24.63 11.62 53.65
N ALA A 197 -24.48 11.94 52.36
CA ALA A 197 -25.60 12.34 51.51
C ALA A 197 -26.61 11.19 51.29
N TYR A 198 -26.12 9.96 51.17
CA TYR A 198 -26.94 8.75 51.10
C TYR A 198 -27.73 8.52 52.40
N GLY A 199 -27.08 8.68 53.56
CA GLY A 199 -27.74 8.57 54.87
C GLY A 199 -28.78 9.66 55.16
N LYS A 200 -28.69 10.82 54.51
CA LYS A 200 -29.68 11.91 54.57
C LYS A 200 -30.87 11.73 53.62
N LEU A 201 -30.89 10.67 52.82
CA LEU A 201 -31.99 10.40 51.89
C LEU A 201 -33.27 10.04 52.65
N SER A 202 -34.43 10.44 52.12
CA SER A 202 -35.73 10.09 52.71
C SER A 202 -35.95 8.57 52.72
N PHE A 203 -36.54 8.07 53.80
CA PHE A 203 -36.92 6.66 53.93
C PHE A 203 -38.00 6.24 52.91
N THR A 204 -38.90 7.16 52.54
CA THR A 204 -39.91 6.93 51.50
C THR A 204 -39.34 7.22 50.12
N LEU A 205 -39.18 6.18 49.30
CA LEU A 205 -38.59 6.24 47.96
C LEU A 205 -39.65 6.01 46.86
N ASP A 206 -40.86 6.53 47.07
CA ASP A 206 -42.00 6.29 46.15
C ASP A 206 -41.95 7.15 44.88
N VAL A 207 -41.15 8.23 44.88
CA VAL A 207 -40.98 9.10 43.71
C VAL A 207 -39.80 8.60 42.86
N PRO A 208 -39.97 8.37 41.54
CA PRO A 208 -38.91 7.89 40.66
C PRO A 208 -37.62 8.73 40.68
N SER A 209 -37.69 10.03 40.98
CA SER A 209 -36.52 10.89 41.13
C SER A 209 -35.69 10.57 42.39
N HIS A 210 -36.32 10.17 43.49
CA HIS A 210 -35.61 9.77 44.71
C HIS A 210 -34.91 8.41 44.52
N MET A 211 -35.54 7.48 43.79
CA MET A 211 -34.94 6.20 43.42
C MET A 211 -33.71 6.38 42.52
N ARG A 212 -33.80 7.22 41.47
CA ARG A 212 -32.62 7.54 40.62
C ARG A 212 -31.47 8.16 41.40
N ARG A 213 -31.76 9.14 42.26
CA ARG A 213 -30.73 9.77 43.10
C ARG A 213 -30.06 8.76 44.03
N LYS A 214 -30.81 7.79 44.56
CA LYS A 214 -30.26 6.68 45.35
C LYS A 214 -29.31 5.83 44.52
N GLU A 215 -29.77 5.39 43.35
CA GLU A 215 -28.98 4.55 42.44
C GLU A 215 -27.69 5.24 41.99
N GLU A 216 -27.75 6.55 41.71
CA GLU A 216 -26.56 7.37 41.37
C GLU A 216 -25.55 7.40 42.52
N LEU A 217 -26.01 7.65 43.75
CA LEU A 217 -25.14 7.66 44.94
C LEU A 217 -24.53 6.28 45.21
N GLU A 218 -25.30 5.20 45.04
CA GLU A 218 -24.81 3.82 45.20
C GLU A 218 -23.78 3.45 44.11
N ALA A 219 -24.03 3.85 42.86
CA ALA A 219 -23.12 3.61 41.75
C ALA A 219 -21.78 4.34 41.95
N GLU A 220 -21.80 5.62 42.33
CA GLU A 220 -20.60 6.40 42.61
C GLU A 220 -19.83 5.85 43.83
N MET A 221 -20.54 5.44 44.88
CA MET A 221 -19.95 4.82 46.06
C MET A 221 -19.24 3.51 45.70
N THR A 222 -19.90 2.64 44.93
CA THR A 222 -19.34 1.37 44.46
C THR A 222 -18.12 1.59 43.57
N GLN A 223 -18.13 2.63 42.73
CA GLN A 223 -16.98 2.98 41.91
C GLN A 223 -15.79 3.41 42.76
N LEU A 224 -15.99 4.32 43.73
CA LEU A 224 -14.92 4.75 44.63
C LEU A 224 -14.34 3.60 45.44
N GLU A 225 -15.16 2.65 45.89
CA GLU A 225 -14.68 1.46 46.59
C GLU A 225 -13.76 0.59 45.72
N LYS A 226 -14.11 0.41 44.43
CA LYS A 226 -13.26 -0.31 43.48
C LYS A 226 -11.95 0.44 43.24
N ASP A 227 -12.00 1.76 43.09
CA ASP A 227 -10.82 2.57 42.82
C ASP A 227 -9.86 2.59 44.03
N ILE A 228 -10.40 2.74 45.25
CA ILE A 228 -9.63 2.65 46.49
C ILE A 228 -8.97 1.28 46.62
N LYS A 229 -9.69 0.19 46.29
CA LYS A 229 -9.13 -1.16 46.34
C LYS A 229 -8.00 -1.36 45.33
N THR A 230 -8.12 -0.77 44.14
CA THR A 230 -7.06 -0.78 43.12
C THR A 230 -5.82 -0.04 43.60
N LEU A 231 -6.00 1.15 44.21
CA LEU A 231 -4.90 1.97 44.74
C LEU A 231 -4.22 1.36 45.96
N GLN A 232 -4.92 0.56 46.77
CA GLN A 232 -4.34 -0.18 47.90
C GLN A 232 -3.49 -1.39 47.47
N GLY A 233 -3.40 -1.69 46.17
CA GLY A 233 -2.55 -2.74 45.64
C GLY A 233 -1.05 -2.49 45.86
N ARG A 234 -0.23 -3.53 45.68
CA ARG A 234 1.20 -3.52 46.02
C ARG A 234 2.05 -2.58 45.15
N GLN A 235 1.62 -2.28 43.92
CA GLN A 235 2.31 -1.36 43.01
C GLN A 235 1.29 -0.72 42.06
N VAL A 236 1.27 0.62 42.03
CA VAL A 236 0.40 1.41 41.15
C VAL A 236 1.29 2.15 40.16
N VAL A 237 0.92 2.07 38.88
CA VAL A 237 1.67 2.65 37.78
C VAL A 237 0.76 3.64 37.05
N VAL A 238 1.27 4.85 36.81
CA VAL A 238 0.54 5.92 36.14
C VAL A 238 1.01 6.02 34.71
N VAL A 239 0.05 6.09 33.79
CA VAL A 239 0.29 6.40 32.38
C VAL A 239 0.04 7.88 32.19
N ASP A 240 1.10 8.67 31.96
CA ASP A 240 0.98 10.09 31.69
C ASP A 240 0.52 10.29 30.24
N GLU A 241 -0.80 10.22 30.01
CA GLU A 241 -1.39 10.68 28.75
C GLU A 241 -1.30 12.20 28.68
N ARG A 242 -0.14 12.74 28.26
CA ARG A 242 -0.04 14.15 27.87
C ARG A 242 -0.98 14.38 26.68
N ARG A 243 -2.17 14.92 26.97
CA ARG A 243 -3.07 15.46 25.97
C ARG A 243 -2.35 16.62 25.27
N VAL A 244 -1.93 16.38 24.02
CA VAL A 244 -1.52 17.41 23.07
C VAL A 244 -2.73 18.25 22.69
#